data_AF-A0A8J3DDP9-F1
#
_entry.id   AF-A0A8J3DDP9-F1
#
_cell.length_a   1.000
_cell.length_b   1.000
_cell.length_c   1.000
_cell.angle_alpha   90.00
_cell.angle_beta   90.00
_cell.angle_gamma   90.00
#
_symmetry.space_group_name_H-M   'P 1'
#
loop_
_entity.id
_entity.type
_entity.pdbx_description
1 polymer ?
#
loop_
_entity_poly.entity_id
_entity_poly.type
_entity_poly.pdbx_seq_one_letter_code
_entity_poly.pdbx_strand_id
1 'polypeptide(L)'
;MKIILAAIPSFSASCFGLTIITHDHLDVGLAYEDDAWDLHIGIDDELNPGEHIELDPADALIYGDDTIRILAPGSGNFGFLGEAGEPVWIFPQSEITGVPYIGIGAEEINPLDFVGGLSLSLINVSGPGDFILYQNDALSTPTVFMNSRDGIDAGDNVGVTAGGHAHYNWAFTEPGVYQVYLQASGILNDGENTESWSAVTAYQFGINQVPEAEHYALLAGLALMGLIVWRRR
;
A
#
# COMPACT_ATOMS: atom_id res chain seq x y z
N MET A 1 -8.65 52.55 23.67
CA MET A 1 -8.54 51.07 23.68
C MET A 1 -7.94 50.67 22.34
N LYS A 2 -6.65 50.35 22.28
CA LYS A 2 -5.93 49.99 21.05
C LYS A 2 -5.96 48.47 20.90
N ILE A 3 -6.57 47.97 19.83
CA ILE A 3 -6.53 46.57 19.45
C ILE A 3 -5.18 46.34 18.77
N ILE A 4 -4.33 45.51 19.37
CA ILE A 4 -3.09 45.04 18.75
C ILE A 4 -3.48 43.78 17.97
N LEU A 5 -3.47 43.85 16.64
CA LEU A 5 -3.51 42.65 15.79
C LEU A 5 -2.15 41.97 15.92
N ALA A 6 -2.11 40.80 16.56
CA ALA A 6 -0.94 39.93 16.49
C ALA A 6 -0.87 39.35 15.07
N ALA A 7 0.27 39.52 14.40
CA ALA A 7 0.54 38.86 13.14
C ALA A 7 0.51 37.33 13.37
N ILE A 8 -0.36 36.63 12.65
CA ILE A 8 -0.33 35.18 12.58
C ILE A 8 0.92 34.83 11.79
N PRO A 9 1.88 34.05 12.33
CA PRO A 9 2.98 33.55 11.53
C PRO A 9 2.40 32.66 10.43
N SER A 10 2.56 33.07 9.18
CA SER A 10 2.37 32.20 8.03
C SER A 10 3.50 31.18 8.05
N PHE A 11 3.23 30.02 8.63
CA PHE A 11 4.03 28.83 8.41
C PHE A 11 3.70 28.32 7.01
N SER A 12 4.66 28.43 6.09
CA SER A 12 4.62 27.62 4.87
C SER A 12 4.89 26.18 5.33
N ALA A 13 3.85 25.37 5.42
CA ALA A 13 4.05 23.93 5.40
C ALA A 13 4.53 23.61 3.99
N SER A 14 5.82 23.38 3.83
CA SER A 14 6.31 22.65 2.66
C SER A 14 5.77 21.24 2.82
N CYS A 15 4.63 20.94 2.19
CA CYS A 15 4.24 19.56 1.95
C CYS A 15 5.35 18.99 1.05
N PHE A 16 6.07 17.99 1.54
CA PHE A 16 7.01 17.23 0.71
C PHE A 16 6.24 16.68 -0.51
N GLY A 17 6.92 16.64 -1.66
CA GLY A 17 6.30 16.35 -2.95
C GLY A 17 5.88 14.89 -3.02
N LEU A 18 4.58 14.64 -3.07
CA LEU A 18 4.01 13.32 -3.36
C LEU A 18 4.56 12.82 -4.71
N THR A 19 5.28 11.71 -4.70
CA THR A 19 5.73 11.03 -5.92
C THR A 19 4.57 10.23 -6.49
N ILE A 20 4.13 10.57 -7.71
CA ILE A 20 3.06 9.84 -8.39
C ILE A 20 3.68 8.80 -9.32
N ILE A 21 3.51 7.54 -8.96
CA ILE A 21 4.01 6.38 -9.69
C ILE A 21 2.95 6.00 -10.72
N THR A 22 3.30 6.04 -12.00
CA THR A 22 2.37 5.81 -13.11
C THR A 22 2.79 4.67 -14.04
N HIS A 23 3.98 4.12 -13.82
CA HIS A 23 4.60 3.04 -14.59
C HIS A 23 5.75 2.44 -13.76
N ASP A 24 6.52 1.56 -14.39
CA ASP A 24 7.66 0.81 -13.86
C ASP A 24 7.30 -0.33 -12.89
N HIS A 25 8.28 -1.19 -12.67
CA HIS A 25 8.27 -2.19 -11.61
C HIS A 25 8.42 -1.53 -10.25
N LEU A 26 7.60 -1.98 -9.31
CA LEU A 26 7.70 -1.57 -7.91
C LEU A 26 7.26 -2.69 -6.98
N ASP A 27 7.72 -2.61 -5.73
CA ASP A 27 7.33 -3.52 -4.67
C ASP A 27 6.70 -2.79 -3.50
N VAL A 28 5.66 -3.43 -2.95
CA VAL A 28 5.41 -3.35 -1.51
C VAL A 28 6.55 -4.11 -0.84
N GLY A 29 7.61 -3.37 -0.50
CA GLY A 29 8.85 -3.91 0.04
C GLY A 29 8.74 -4.18 1.52
N LEU A 30 9.18 -5.38 1.92
CA LEU A 30 9.34 -5.80 3.30
C LEU A 30 10.84 -5.95 3.55
N ALA A 31 11.37 -5.17 4.49
CA ALA A 31 12.74 -5.28 4.97
C ALA A 31 12.78 -5.51 6.48
N TYR A 32 13.86 -6.13 6.94
CA TYR A 32 14.14 -6.32 8.36
C TYR A 32 15.63 -6.18 8.61
N GLU A 33 16.02 -5.06 9.21
CA GLU A 33 17.41 -4.70 9.48
C GLU A 33 17.53 -4.08 10.88
N ASP A 34 18.66 -4.29 11.56
CA ASP A 34 18.91 -3.77 12.91
C ASP A 34 17.76 -4.05 13.91
N ASP A 35 17.23 -5.28 13.85
CA ASP A 35 16.10 -5.78 14.63
C ASP A 35 14.77 -5.01 14.41
N ALA A 36 14.63 -4.26 13.31
CA ALA A 36 13.48 -3.44 12.99
C ALA A 36 12.91 -3.74 11.60
N TRP A 37 11.57 -3.74 11.50
CA TRP A 37 10.87 -3.79 10.22
C TRP A 37 10.94 -2.44 9.51
N ASP A 38 11.13 -2.48 8.20
CA ASP A 38 10.88 -1.36 7.31
C ASP A 38 9.95 -1.80 6.18
N LEU A 39 8.86 -1.05 6.01
CA LEU A 39 7.88 -1.27 4.94
C LEU A 39 7.90 -0.02 4.07
N HIS A 40 8.31 -0.20 2.82
CA HIS A 40 8.54 0.89 1.88
C HIS A 40 7.91 0.58 0.51
N ILE A 41 8.05 1.52 -0.42
CA ILE A 41 7.87 1.26 -1.84
C ILE A 41 9.26 1.22 -2.48
N GLY A 42 9.68 0.04 -2.95
CA GLY A 42 10.90 -0.13 -3.74
C GLY A 42 10.57 0.03 -5.20
N ILE A 43 11.33 0.84 -5.95
CA ILE A 43 11.12 1.06 -7.39
C ILE A 43 12.41 0.71 -8.12
N ASP A 44 12.30 -0.20 -9.09
CA ASP A 44 13.36 -0.50 -10.03
C ASP A 44 13.13 0.34 -11.31
N ASP A 45 13.93 1.40 -11.48
CA ASP A 45 13.80 2.28 -12.64
C ASP A 45 14.22 1.54 -13.93
N GLU A 46 13.24 1.22 -14.76
CA GLU A 46 13.45 0.51 -16.04
C GLU A 46 14.28 1.32 -17.04
N LEU A 47 14.26 2.65 -16.94
CA LEU A 47 15.03 3.57 -17.79
C LEU A 47 16.47 3.76 -17.28
N ASN A 48 16.71 3.50 -15.99
CA ASN A 48 18.02 3.56 -15.34
C ASN A 48 18.38 2.22 -14.66
N PRO A 49 18.72 1.16 -15.41
CA PRO A 49 19.03 -0.15 -14.84
C PRO A 49 20.11 -0.10 -13.76
N GLY A 50 19.77 -0.51 -12.54
CA GLY A 50 20.65 -0.51 -11.36
C GLY A 50 20.44 0.66 -10.40
N GLU A 51 19.52 1.58 -10.70
CA GLU A 51 18.99 2.56 -9.75
C GLU A 51 17.78 1.95 -9.04
N HIS A 52 17.89 1.79 -7.72
CA HIS A 52 16.81 1.36 -6.84
C HIS A 52 16.40 2.54 -5.97
N ILE A 53 15.11 2.85 -5.92
CA ILE A 53 14.57 3.96 -5.16
C ILE A 53 13.62 3.41 -4.10
N GLU A 54 13.94 3.67 -2.84
CA GLU A 54 13.05 3.41 -1.71
C GLU A 54 12.30 4.70 -1.36
N LEU A 55 10.97 4.61 -1.30
CA LEU A 55 10.09 5.69 -0.88
C LEU A 55 9.30 5.28 0.37
N ASP A 56 9.13 6.24 1.29
CA ASP A 56 8.11 6.10 2.33
C ASP A 56 6.72 6.00 1.66
N PRO A 57 5.88 5.00 2.00
CA PRO A 57 4.54 4.86 1.43
C PRO A 57 3.64 6.10 1.60
N ALA A 58 3.91 6.94 2.61
CA ALA A 58 3.21 8.20 2.83
C ALA A 58 3.59 9.30 1.82
N ASP A 59 4.76 9.20 1.19
CA ASP A 59 5.30 10.17 0.22
C ASP A 59 5.06 9.74 -1.24
N ALA A 60 4.36 8.64 -1.47
CA ALA A 60 4.10 8.09 -2.79
C ALA A 60 2.61 7.79 -3.04
N LEU A 61 2.20 7.86 -4.30
CA LEU A 61 0.88 7.48 -4.80
C LEU A 61 1.03 6.56 -6.00
N ILE A 62 0.56 5.32 -5.87
CA ILE A 62 0.47 4.37 -6.99
C ILE A 62 -0.79 4.70 -7.78
N TYR A 63 -0.62 5.20 -9.00
CA TYR A 63 -1.72 5.73 -9.80
C TYR A 63 -2.05 4.83 -10.99
N GLY A 64 -3.35 4.57 -11.17
CA GLY A 64 -3.89 3.87 -12.33
C GLY A 64 -5.10 4.61 -12.87
N ASP A 65 -5.20 4.72 -14.19
CA ASP A 65 -6.35 5.29 -14.89
C ASP A 65 -7.19 4.22 -15.60
N ASP A 66 -8.07 4.62 -16.52
CA ASP A 66 -8.90 3.68 -17.28
C ASP A 66 -8.11 2.70 -18.18
N THR A 67 -6.78 2.81 -18.29
CA THR A 67 -5.93 1.78 -18.93
C THR A 67 -5.94 0.45 -18.19
N ILE A 68 -6.14 0.45 -16.87
CA ILE A 68 -6.23 -0.75 -16.03
C ILE A 68 -7.68 -1.20 -15.77
N ARG A 69 -8.65 -0.57 -16.42
CA ARG A 69 -10.07 -0.84 -16.23
C ARG A 69 -10.52 -2.04 -17.06
N ILE A 70 -11.19 -2.99 -16.41
CA ILE A 70 -11.92 -4.07 -17.05
C ILE A 70 -13.40 -4.06 -16.62
N LEU A 71 -14.19 -4.93 -17.24
CA LEU A 71 -15.54 -5.24 -16.77
C LEU A 71 -15.49 -6.56 -16.01
N ALA A 72 -16.00 -6.56 -14.78
CA ALA A 72 -16.06 -7.75 -13.95
C ALA A 72 -16.85 -8.87 -14.67
N PRO A 73 -16.33 -10.11 -14.70
CA PRO A 73 -17.04 -11.22 -15.33
C PRO A 73 -18.33 -11.61 -14.60
N GLY A 74 -18.43 -11.31 -13.30
CA GLY A 74 -19.59 -11.56 -12.43
C GLY A 74 -20.03 -13.01 -12.28
N SER A 75 -19.27 -13.96 -12.80
CA SER A 75 -19.64 -15.37 -12.83
C SER A 75 -18.43 -16.28 -12.69
N GLY A 76 -18.68 -17.52 -12.27
CA GLY A 76 -17.64 -18.50 -12.01
C GLY A 76 -16.73 -18.06 -10.86
N ASN A 77 -15.42 -18.26 -11.04
CA ASN A 77 -14.45 -18.02 -9.98
C ASN A 77 -14.13 -16.53 -9.74
N PHE A 78 -14.69 -15.61 -10.51
CA PHE A 78 -14.39 -14.16 -10.45
C PHE A 78 -15.50 -13.31 -9.83
N GLY A 79 -16.49 -13.92 -9.17
CA GLY A 79 -17.60 -13.19 -8.53
C GLY A 79 -17.14 -12.20 -7.45
N PHE A 80 -15.94 -12.38 -6.88
CA PHE A 80 -15.35 -11.46 -5.91
C PHE A 80 -15.08 -10.06 -6.51
N LEU A 81 -14.89 -9.94 -7.83
CA LEU A 81 -14.57 -8.67 -8.49
C LEU A 81 -15.77 -7.73 -8.67
N GLY A 82 -17.01 -8.22 -8.56
CA GLY A 82 -18.17 -7.44 -8.98
C GLY A 82 -19.24 -8.29 -9.66
N GLU A 83 -20.42 -7.70 -9.83
CA GLU A 83 -21.45 -8.23 -10.72
C GLU A 83 -21.01 -8.09 -12.18
N ALA A 84 -21.63 -8.89 -13.07
CA ALA A 84 -21.23 -8.92 -14.46
C ALA A 84 -21.43 -7.55 -15.13
N GLY A 85 -20.35 -6.99 -15.69
CA GLY A 85 -20.37 -5.69 -16.34
C GLY A 85 -20.10 -4.48 -15.43
N GLU A 86 -19.90 -4.68 -14.12
CA GLU A 86 -19.41 -3.61 -13.24
C GLU A 86 -17.94 -3.28 -13.58
N PRO A 87 -17.54 -1.99 -13.53
CA PRO A 87 -16.16 -1.62 -13.75
C PRO A 87 -15.29 -2.04 -12.56
N VAL A 88 -14.07 -2.50 -12.85
CA VAL A 88 -13.03 -2.76 -11.84
C VAL A 88 -11.67 -2.36 -12.42
N TRP A 89 -10.82 -1.75 -11.61
CA TRP A 89 -9.48 -1.29 -12.00
C TRP A 89 -8.45 -2.22 -11.38
N ILE A 90 -7.61 -2.84 -12.21
CA ILE A 90 -6.71 -3.91 -11.78
C ILE A 90 -5.28 -3.62 -12.22
N PHE A 91 -4.38 -3.34 -11.28
CA PHE A 91 -2.96 -3.46 -11.55
C PHE A 91 -2.63 -4.95 -11.73
N PRO A 92 -2.17 -5.37 -12.92
CA PRO A 92 -2.11 -6.79 -13.27
C PRO A 92 -0.89 -7.49 -12.68
N GLN A 93 -1.04 -8.78 -12.35
CA GLN A 93 0.09 -9.64 -11.94
C GLN A 93 1.11 -9.92 -13.06
N SER A 94 0.82 -9.47 -14.28
CA SER A 94 1.69 -9.63 -15.44
C SER A 94 1.98 -8.24 -15.97
N GLU A 95 3.25 -7.99 -16.22
CA GLU A 95 3.75 -6.69 -16.66
C GLU A 95 3.03 -6.21 -17.93
N ILE A 96 2.56 -4.97 -17.88
CA ILE A 96 2.01 -4.24 -19.02
C ILE A 96 2.74 -2.91 -19.10
N THR A 97 3.38 -2.65 -20.23
CA THR A 97 4.11 -1.39 -20.44
C THR A 97 3.23 -0.17 -20.17
N GLY A 98 3.73 0.75 -19.34
CA GLY A 98 3.03 1.97 -18.98
C GLY A 98 1.97 1.80 -17.88
N VAL A 99 1.95 0.66 -17.20
CA VAL A 99 1.15 0.40 -16.00
C VAL A 99 2.11 0.07 -14.86
N PRO A 100 1.91 0.59 -13.64
CA PRO A 100 2.71 0.18 -12.48
C PRO A 100 2.63 -1.33 -12.28
N TYR A 101 3.78 -2.00 -12.23
CA TYR A 101 3.89 -3.44 -12.08
C TYR A 101 4.25 -3.80 -10.63
N ILE A 102 3.21 -4.02 -9.84
CA ILE A 102 3.29 -4.08 -8.38
C ILE A 102 3.56 -5.51 -7.91
N GLY A 103 4.68 -5.70 -7.23
CA GLY A 103 5.01 -6.92 -6.50
C GLY A 103 4.89 -6.76 -4.98
N ILE A 104 5.10 -7.87 -4.29
CA ILE A 104 5.40 -7.93 -2.86
C ILE A 104 6.79 -8.53 -2.76
N GLY A 105 7.74 -7.70 -2.33
CA GLY A 105 9.15 -8.02 -2.25
C GLY A 105 9.58 -8.22 -0.79
N ALA A 106 10.45 -9.21 -0.56
CA ALA A 106 11.10 -9.46 0.72
C ALA A 106 12.58 -9.80 0.53
N GLU A 107 13.18 -9.33 -0.56
CA GLU A 107 14.58 -9.51 -0.94
C GLU A 107 15.55 -8.98 0.11
N GLU A 108 15.13 -7.95 0.84
CA GLU A 108 15.89 -7.28 1.90
C GLU A 108 15.78 -7.99 3.25
N ILE A 109 15.09 -9.13 3.33
CA ILE A 109 15.02 -9.93 4.56
C ILE A 109 15.97 -11.11 4.45
N ASN A 110 16.92 -11.16 5.39
CA ASN A 110 17.78 -12.32 5.56
C ASN A 110 16.94 -13.53 6.06
N PRO A 111 16.91 -14.66 5.32
CA PRO A 111 16.12 -15.83 5.72
C PRO A 111 16.53 -16.46 7.06
N LEU A 112 17.69 -16.09 7.62
CA LEU A 112 18.15 -16.57 8.92
C LEU A 112 17.53 -15.83 10.11
N ASP A 113 16.91 -14.67 9.89
CA ASP A 113 16.33 -13.86 10.97
C ASP A 113 14.97 -14.39 11.42
N PHE A 114 14.30 -15.20 10.57
CA PHE A 114 12.97 -15.73 10.82
C PHE A 114 12.91 -17.26 10.70
N VAL A 115 12.01 -17.87 11.46
CA VAL A 115 11.66 -19.29 11.35
C VAL A 115 10.41 -19.43 10.48
N GLY A 116 10.55 -20.10 9.34
CA GLY A 116 9.42 -20.36 8.44
C GLY A 116 9.14 -19.20 7.49
N GLY A 117 7.86 -18.96 7.19
CA GLY A 117 7.42 -17.90 6.29
C GLY A 117 6.98 -16.64 7.04
N LEU A 118 6.99 -15.53 6.33
CA LEU A 118 6.42 -14.26 6.76
C LEU A 118 4.96 -14.17 6.31
N SER A 119 4.22 -13.22 6.87
CA SER A 119 2.86 -12.90 6.42
C SER A 119 2.71 -11.40 6.26
N LEU A 120 2.09 -10.97 5.17
CA LEU A 120 1.60 -9.61 4.97
C LEU A 120 0.09 -9.63 5.07
N SER A 121 -0.46 -8.95 6.07
CA SER A 121 -1.90 -8.94 6.37
C SER A 121 -2.54 -7.62 6.00
N LEU A 122 -3.77 -7.69 5.49
CA LEU A 122 -4.63 -6.52 5.33
C LEU A 122 -5.27 -6.17 6.68
N ILE A 123 -5.05 -4.94 7.13
CA ILE A 123 -5.57 -4.46 8.42
C ILE A 123 -6.81 -3.59 8.21
N ASN A 124 -6.79 -2.76 7.18
CA ASN A 124 -7.89 -1.84 6.86
C ASN A 124 -7.80 -1.35 5.41
N VAL A 125 -8.92 -0.90 4.87
CA VAL A 125 -8.98 -0.16 3.60
C VAL A 125 -9.84 1.07 3.82
N SER A 126 -9.32 2.23 3.43
CA SER A 126 -10.09 3.47 3.37
C SER A 126 -10.15 3.93 1.93
N GLY A 127 -11.35 4.04 1.35
CA GLY A 127 -11.55 4.45 -0.02
C GLY A 127 -13.03 4.39 -0.40
N PRO A 128 -13.39 4.79 -1.63
CA PRO A 128 -14.78 4.82 -2.08
C PRO A 128 -15.38 3.43 -2.34
N GLY A 129 -14.55 2.46 -2.75
CA GLY A 129 -14.97 1.08 -3.00
C GLY A 129 -14.14 0.06 -2.22
N ASP A 130 -14.10 -1.15 -2.77
CA ASP A 130 -13.41 -2.31 -2.20
C ASP A 130 -12.02 -2.49 -2.82
N PHE A 131 -11.13 -3.13 -2.06
CA PHE A 131 -9.82 -3.61 -2.49
C PHE A 131 -9.77 -5.15 -2.45
N ILE A 132 -9.21 -5.75 -3.49
CA ILE A 132 -8.99 -7.19 -3.58
C ILE A 132 -7.58 -7.47 -4.07
N LEU A 133 -6.86 -8.35 -3.36
CA LEU A 133 -5.58 -8.92 -3.78
C LEU A 133 -5.79 -10.38 -4.19
N TYR A 134 -5.44 -10.73 -5.42
CA TYR A 134 -5.59 -12.10 -5.91
C TYR A 134 -4.54 -12.47 -6.96
N GLN A 135 -4.29 -13.77 -7.14
CA GLN A 135 -3.40 -14.28 -8.17
C GLN A 135 -4.11 -15.35 -9.01
N ASN A 136 -3.90 -15.32 -10.31
CA ASN A 136 -4.29 -16.36 -11.24
C ASN A 136 -3.18 -17.38 -11.38
N ASP A 137 -3.55 -18.66 -11.33
CA ASP A 137 -2.67 -19.75 -11.75
C ASP A 137 -2.49 -19.78 -13.29
N ALA A 138 -1.68 -20.72 -13.77
CA ALA A 138 -1.40 -20.88 -15.20
C ALA A 138 -2.64 -21.23 -16.06
N LEU A 139 -3.76 -21.63 -15.44
CA LEU A 139 -5.03 -21.94 -16.07
C LEU A 139 -6.07 -20.83 -15.88
N SER A 140 -5.65 -19.64 -15.39
CA SER A 140 -6.53 -18.51 -15.08
C SER A 140 -7.55 -18.79 -13.98
N THR A 141 -7.22 -19.66 -13.03
CA THR A 141 -8.00 -19.88 -11.81
C THR A 141 -7.51 -18.91 -10.74
N PRO A 142 -8.38 -18.03 -10.20
CA PRO A 142 -7.99 -17.07 -9.19
C PRO A 142 -7.92 -17.72 -7.80
N THR A 143 -6.91 -17.30 -7.03
CA THR A 143 -6.82 -17.46 -5.58
C THR A 143 -6.86 -16.06 -4.96
N VAL A 144 -7.85 -15.80 -4.11
CA VAL A 144 -8.00 -14.52 -3.39
C VAL A 144 -7.24 -14.60 -2.07
N PHE A 145 -6.45 -13.57 -1.79
CA PHE A 145 -5.63 -13.46 -0.56
C PHE A 145 -6.16 -12.39 0.39
N MET A 146 -6.69 -11.30 -0.15
CA MET A 146 -7.27 -10.21 0.63
C MET A 146 -8.52 -9.71 -0.10
N ASN A 147 -9.60 -9.46 0.63
CA ASN A 147 -10.83 -8.96 0.08
C ASN A 147 -11.55 -8.07 1.10
N SER A 148 -11.56 -6.77 0.90
CA SER A 148 -12.26 -5.88 1.84
C SER A 148 -13.79 -5.99 1.74
N ARG A 149 -14.31 -6.58 0.65
CA ARG A 149 -15.74 -6.60 0.30
C ARG A 149 -16.56 -7.55 1.16
N ASP A 150 -15.98 -8.68 1.55
CA ASP A 150 -16.59 -9.67 2.46
C ASP A 150 -16.25 -9.41 3.94
N GLY A 151 -15.55 -8.31 4.21
CA GLY A 151 -15.10 -7.90 5.54
C GLY A 151 -13.69 -8.38 5.80
N ILE A 152 -12.91 -7.58 6.54
CA ILE A 152 -11.51 -7.89 6.84
C ILE A 152 -11.42 -8.75 8.09
N ASP A 153 -10.80 -9.92 7.98
CA ASP A 153 -10.50 -10.83 9.07
C ASP A 153 -9.06 -11.42 8.99
N ALA A 154 -8.75 -12.39 9.85
CA ALA A 154 -7.41 -12.98 9.91
C ALA A 154 -7.03 -13.78 8.64
N GLY A 155 -7.99 -14.11 7.79
CA GLY A 155 -7.80 -14.76 6.50
C GLY A 155 -7.29 -13.83 5.40
N ASP A 156 -7.39 -12.51 5.59
CA ASP A 156 -6.92 -11.50 4.62
C ASP A 156 -5.41 -11.29 4.74
N ASN A 157 -4.66 -12.29 4.28
CA ASN A 157 -3.21 -12.25 4.29
C ASN A 157 -2.60 -13.02 3.12
N VAL A 158 -1.35 -12.70 2.83
CA VAL A 158 -0.52 -13.45 1.88
C VAL A 158 0.76 -13.90 2.56
N GLY A 159 1.15 -15.15 2.31
CA GLY A 159 2.42 -15.70 2.76
C GLY A 159 3.56 -15.13 1.93
N VAL A 160 4.60 -14.62 2.61
CA VAL A 160 5.79 -14.05 1.97
C VAL A 160 7.00 -14.88 2.37
N THR A 161 7.90 -15.13 1.42
CA THR A 161 9.15 -15.86 1.67
C THR A 161 10.28 -14.85 1.79
N ALA A 162 11.07 -14.90 2.87
CA ALA A 162 12.27 -14.08 3.00
C ALA A 162 13.23 -14.32 1.81
N GLY A 163 13.75 -13.25 1.23
CA GLY A 163 14.52 -13.28 -0.01
C GLY A 163 13.68 -13.53 -1.28
N GLY A 164 12.36 -13.52 -1.16
CA GLY A 164 11.41 -13.88 -2.23
C GLY A 164 10.65 -12.68 -2.78
N HIS A 165 10.03 -12.91 -3.94
CA HIS A 165 9.32 -11.91 -4.73
C HIS A 165 8.12 -12.54 -5.42
N ALA A 166 6.99 -11.85 -5.44
CA ALA A 166 5.82 -12.31 -6.20
C ALA A 166 4.92 -11.15 -6.65
N HIS A 167 4.29 -11.32 -7.82
CA HIS A 167 3.32 -10.38 -8.37
C HIS A 167 1.89 -10.87 -8.22
N TYR A 168 0.99 -9.92 -8.01
CA TYR A 168 -0.43 -10.12 -7.73
C TYR A 168 -1.27 -9.17 -8.57
N ASN A 169 -2.57 -9.46 -8.68
CA ASN A 169 -3.53 -8.51 -9.20
C ASN A 169 -4.07 -7.68 -8.04
N TRP A 170 -3.94 -6.36 -8.13
CA TRP A 170 -4.44 -5.40 -7.15
C TRP A 170 -5.69 -4.73 -7.73
N ALA A 171 -6.86 -5.12 -7.26
CA ALA A 171 -8.14 -4.71 -7.82
C ALA A 171 -8.87 -3.70 -6.92
N PHE A 172 -9.49 -2.70 -7.54
CA PHE A 172 -10.28 -1.64 -6.91
C PHE A 172 -11.63 -1.49 -7.62
N THR A 173 -12.73 -1.37 -6.86
CA THR A 173 -14.09 -1.39 -7.44
C THR A 173 -14.69 -0.02 -7.75
N GLU A 174 -14.08 1.07 -7.29
CA GLU A 174 -14.54 2.44 -7.59
C GLU A 174 -13.37 3.41 -7.88
N PRO A 175 -13.58 4.47 -8.66
CA PRO A 175 -12.61 5.56 -8.79
C PRO A 175 -12.45 6.35 -7.49
N GLY A 176 -11.21 6.60 -7.08
CA GLY A 176 -10.86 7.51 -6.00
C GLY A 176 -9.51 7.22 -5.37
N VAL A 177 -9.25 7.89 -4.26
CA VAL A 177 -8.04 7.70 -3.48
C VAL A 177 -8.29 6.65 -2.40
N TYR A 178 -7.42 5.65 -2.36
CA TYR A 178 -7.43 4.57 -1.38
C TYR A 178 -6.20 4.65 -0.48
N GLN A 179 -6.38 4.26 0.78
CA GLN A 179 -5.31 3.84 1.68
C GLN A 179 -5.52 2.37 2.02
N VAL A 180 -4.56 1.54 1.62
CA VAL A 180 -4.52 0.11 1.95
C VAL A 180 -3.54 -0.06 3.10
N TYR A 181 -4.04 -0.47 4.26
CA TYR A 181 -3.26 -0.60 5.49
C TYR A 181 -2.76 -2.03 5.62
N LEU A 182 -1.45 -2.21 5.54
CA LEU A 182 -0.80 -3.51 5.58
C LEU A 182 0.08 -3.65 6.84
N GLN A 183 0.26 -4.88 7.29
CA GLN A 183 1.15 -5.21 8.39
C GLN A 183 1.89 -6.51 8.09
N ALA A 184 3.22 -6.46 8.05
CA ALA A 184 4.08 -7.62 8.00
C ALA A 184 4.27 -8.27 9.37
N SER A 185 4.41 -9.59 9.40
CA SER A 185 4.70 -10.38 10.59
C SER A 185 5.54 -11.62 10.29
N GLY A 186 6.21 -12.13 11.32
CA GLY A 186 7.02 -13.35 11.24
C GLY A 186 7.41 -13.85 12.63
N ILE A 187 7.99 -15.05 12.69
CA ILE A 187 8.54 -15.63 13.92
C ILE A 187 10.06 -15.46 13.89
N LEU A 188 10.64 -14.74 14.84
CA LEU A 188 12.09 -14.53 14.90
C LEU A 188 12.83 -15.83 15.21
N ASN A 189 14.01 -15.98 14.62
CA ASN A 189 14.96 -17.05 14.92
C ASN A 189 15.91 -16.65 16.06
N ASP A 190 15.33 -16.23 17.18
CA ASP A 190 16.04 -15.74 18.38
C ASP A 190 16.26 -16.84 19.44
N GLY A 191 15.82 -18.07 19.16
CA GLY A 191 15.84 -19.20 20.09
C GLY A 191 14.62 -19.27 21.03
N GLU A 192 13.77 -18.24 21.05
CA GLU A 192 12.50 -18.18 21.79
C GLU A 192 11.28 -18.25 20.86
N ASN A 193 11.47 -18.11 19.54
CA ASN A 193 10.43 -18.05 18.52
C ASN A 193 9.46 -16.90 18.77
N THR A 194 9.99 -15.71 19.03
CA THR A 194 9.20 -14.50 19.30
C THR A 194 8.40 -14.09 18.06
N GLU A 195 7.11 -13.80 18.22
CA GLU A 195 6.31 -13.14 17.18
C GLU A 195 6.76 -11.69 17.02
N SER A 196 7.11 -11.30 15.79
CA SER A 196 7.51 -9.95 15.42
C SER A 196 6.54 -9.37 14.41
N TRP A 197 6.24 -8.08 14.57
CA TRP A 197 5.24 -7.35 13.79
C TRP A 197 5.82 -5.99 13.40
N SER A 198 5.59 -5.61 12.15
CA SER A 198 5.81 -4.24 11.69
C SER A 198 4.74 -3.28 12.25
N ALA A 199 4.98 -1.97 12.08
CA ALA A 199 3.91 -0.99 12.21
C ALA A 199 2.84 -1.22 11.12
N VAL A 200 1.61 -0.78 11.37
CA VAL A 200 0.59 -0.75 10.32
C VAL A 200 0.93 0.40 9.36
N THR A 201 1.20 0.07 8.10
CA THR A 201 1.67 1.02 7.07
C THR A 201 0.59 1.23 6.02
N ALA A 202 0.33 2.49 5.66
CA ALA A 202 -0.69 2.84 4.67
C ALA A 202 -0.06 3.08 3.29
N TYR A 203 -0.46 2.28 2.32
CA TYR A 203 -0.09 2.45 0.91
C TYR A 203 -1.19 3.22 0.17
N GLN A 204 -0.81 4.25 -0.58
CA GLN A 204 -1.75 5.12 -1.24
C GLN A 204 -1.93 4.73 -2.70
N PHE A 205 -3.19 4.53 -3.10
CA PHE A 205 -3.56 4.26 -4.48
C PHE A 205 -4.50 5.33 -5.01
N GLY A 206 -4.25 5.78 -6.24
CA GLY A 206 -5.10 6.73 -6.95
C GLY A 206 -5.74 6.08 -8.17
N ILE A 207 -7.06 5.85 -8.12
CA ILE A 207 -7.82 5.25 -9.23
C ILE A 207 -8.59 6.36 -9.95
N ASN A 208 -8.09 6.78 -11.11
CA ASN A 208 -8.57 7.96 -11.87
C ASN A 208 -8.60 9.27 -11.06
N GLN A 209 -7.99 9.30 -9.88
CA GLN A 209 -7.97 10.45 -8.98
C GLN A 209 -6.63 10.52 -8.26
N VAL A 210 -6.19 11.73 -7.97
CA VAL A 210 -5.07 12.03 -7.09
C VAL A 210 -5.58 12.81 -5.89
N PRO A 211 -4.95 12.73 -4.70
CA PRO A 211 -5.37 13.50 -3.56
C PRO A 211 -5.33 15.01 -3.86
N GLU A 212 -6.43 15.71 -3.61
CA GLU A 212 -6.46 17.18 -3.66
C GLU A 212 -5.47 17.75 -2.61
N ALA A 213 -4.74 18.80 -2.96
CA ALA A 213 -3.67 19.38 -2.12
C ALA A 213 -4.14 19.80 -0.72
N GLU A 214 -5.44 19.99 -0.51
CA GLU A 214 -6.02 20.39 0.77
C GLU A 214 -6.21 19.22 1.76
N HIS A 215 -6.19 17.95 1.30
CA HIS A 215 -6.37 16.77 2.17
C HIS A 215 -5.17 16.52 3.09
N TYR A 216 -3.94 16.75 2.62
CA TYR A 216 -2.73 16.62 3.44
C TYR A 216 -2.59 17.73 4.50
N ALA A 217 -3.13 18.92 4.23
CA ALA A 217 -3.13 20.02 5.20
C ALA A 217 -3.99 19.73 6.45
N LEU A 218 -5.03 18.90 6.30
CA LEU A 218 -5.93 18.50 7.39
C LEU A 218 -5.31 17.41 8.28
N LEU A 219 -4.57 16.46 7.70
CA LEU A 219 -3.84 15.42 8.43
C LEU A 219 -2.67 16.01 9.24
N ALA A 220 -1.90 16.95 8.66
CA ALA A 220 -0.87 17.69 9.39
C ALA A 220 -1.47 18.58 10.52
N GLY A 221 -2.69 19.09 10.34
CA GLY A 221 -3.38 19.93 11.33
C GLY A 221 -3.82 19.17 12.60
N LEU A 222 -4.17 17.88 12.49
CA LEU A 222 -4.59 17.07 13.65
C LEU A 222 -3.41 16.65 14.55
N ALA A 223 -2.24 16.39 13.98
CA ALA A 223 -1.01 16.13 14.75
C ALA A 223 -0.57 17.35 15.59
N LEU A 224 -0.79 18.57 15.08
CA LEU A 224 -0.46 19.82 15.79
C LEU A 224 -1.41 20.16 16.95
N MET A 225 -2.68 19.75 16.91
CA MET A 225 -3.60 19.99 18.02
C MET A 225 -3.34 19.08 19.24
N GLY A 226 -2.73 17.91 19.06
CA GLY A 226 -2.29 17.05 20.17
C GLY A 226 -1.20 17.67 21.05
N LEU A 227 -0.31 18.48 20.46
CA LEU A 227 0.79 19.14 21.18
C LEU A 227 0.38 20.40 21.96
N ILE A 228 -0.77 21.01 21.65
CA ILE A 228 -1.24 22.25 22.30
C ILE A 228 -1.96 21.98 23.64
N VAL A 229 -2.44 20.74 23.88
CA VAL A 229 -3.22 20.43 25.09
C VAL A 229 -2.33 20.12 26.32
N TRP A 230 -1.03 19.86 26.16
CA TRP A 230 -0.13 19.53 27.28
C TRP A 230 0.70 20.72 27.79
N ARG A 231 0.02 21.82 28.13
CA ARG A 231 0.59 22.82 29.04
C ARG A 231 -0.50 23.43 29.92
N ARG A 232 -0.80 22.75 31.02
CA ARG A 232 -1.54 23.32 32.15
C ARG A 232 -0.80 23.08 33.46
N ARG A 233 -0.28 24.21 33.97
CA ARG A 233 0.12 24.57 35.35
C ARG A 233 1.33 23.87 35.95
#